data_AF-A0A2N3A7F6-F1
#
_entry.id   AF-A0A2N3A7F6-F1
#
_cell.length_a   1.000
_cell.length_b   1.000
_cell.length_c   1.000
_cell.angle_alpha   90.00
_cell.angle_beta   90.00
_cell.angle_gamma   90.00
#
_symmetry.space_group_name_H-M   'P 1'
#
loop_
_entity.id
_entity.type
_entity.pdbx_description
1 polymer ?
#
loop_
_entity_poly.entity_id
_entity_poly.type
_entity_poly.pdbx_seq_one_letter_code
_entity_poly.pdbx_strand_id
1 'polypeptide(L)'
;MKKIRKRLIWFLIIAFVVYLTPKLLFISGLDYSETLSTDYIRHEKSKTISTSHFKIETPKSWIHIFHCYGEEGEAVGSFITKSGLIRYEYGMFSNPFEVDSIFVFSRDSITANRFKVYLGFNNDNETGIHIPRQHEMEWPFSFFMSESCTDNKADLIKGIEYVEFKKFYNITWETE
;
A
#
# COMPACT_ATOMS: atom_id res chain seq x y z
N MET A 1 35.96 36.85 -10.14
CA MET A 1 35.21 36.47 -8.92
C MET A 1 33.84 35.82 -9.17
N LYS A 2 32.97 36.32 -10.08
CA LYS A 2 31.62 35.76 -10.32
C LYS A 2 31.58 34.26 -10.71
N LYS A 3 32.54 33.78 -11.53
CA LYS A 3 32.60 32.37 -11.98
C LYS A 3 32.97 31.38 -10.85
N ILE A 4 33.88 31.77 -9.97
CA ILE A 4 34.32 30.93 -8.84
C ILE A 4 33.19 30.78 -7.81
N ARG A 5 32.49 31.88 -7.50
CA ARG A 5 31.31 31.86 -6.61
C ARG A 5 30.20 30.97 -7.16
N LYS A 6 29.95 30.99 -8.48
CA LYS A 6 28.97 30.11 -9.14
C LYS A 6 29.35 28.63 -9.05
N ARG A 7 30.63 28.30 -9.24
CA ARG A 7 31.13 26.91 -9.10
C ARG A 7 31.04 26.42 -7.65
N LEU A 8 31.32 27.27 -6.68
CA LEU A 8 31.19 26.95 -5.26
C LEU A 8 29.73 26.66 -4.87
N ILE A 9 28.79 27.48 -5.36
CA ILE A 9 27.36 27.25 -5.14
C ILE A 9 26.92 25.92 -5.75
N TRP A 10 27.32 25.61 -6.99
CA TRP A 10 27.02 24.32 -7.60
C TRP A 10 27.62 23.15 -6.84
N PHE A 11 28.85 23.28 -6.36
CA PHE A 11 29.48 22.27 -5.52
C PHE A 11 28.69 22.04 -4.22
N LEU A 12 28.26 23.11 -3.55
CA LEU A 12 27.43 23.01 -2.34
C LEU A 12 26.06 22.37 -2.62
N ILE A 13 25.42 22.70 -3.75
CA ILE A 13 24.16 22.07 -4.16
C ILE A 13 24.38 20.57 -4.41
N ILE A 14 25.43 20.19 -5.14
CA ILE A 14 25.74 18.79 -5.43
C ILE A 14 26.07 18.05 -4.12
N ALA A 15 26.88 18.64 -3.24
CA ALA A 15 27.21 18.06 -1.94
C ALA A 15 25.96 17.89 -1.05
N PHE A 16 25.06 18.86 -1.06
CA PHE A 16 23.79 18.80 -0.34
C PHE A 16 22.87 17.71 -0.90
N VAL A 17 22.75 17.60 -2.22
CA VAL A 17 22.01 16.52 -2.88
C VAL A 17 22.62 15.17 -2.49
N VAL A 18 23.93 14.97 -2.69
CA VAL A 18 24.64 13.72 -2.37
C VAL A 18 24.53 13.36 -0.88
N TYR A 19 24.46 14.33 0.03
CA TYR A 19 24.23 14.08 1.45
C TYR A 19 22.79 13.67 1.77
N LEU A 20 21.81 14.24 1.06
CA LEU A 20 20.39 13.94 1.25
C LEU A 20 19.96 12.65 0.55
N THR A 21 20.51 12.32 -0.62
CA THR A 21 20.06 11.17 -1.41
C THR A 21 20.10 9.86 -0.61
N PRO A 22 21.18 9.53 0.14
CA PRO A 22 21.18 8.33 0.98
C PRO A 22 20.11 8.40 2.07
N LYS A 23 19.92 9.53 2.74
CA LYS A 23 18.91 9.66 3.80
C LYS A 23 17.47 9.53 3.27
N LEU A 24 17.24 9.93 2.03
CA LEU A 24 15.96 9.77 1.34
C LEU A 24 15.80 8.34 0.76
N LEU A 25 16.88 7.69 0.34
CA LEU A 25 16.88 6.31 -0.17
C LEU A 25 16.89 5.25 0.93
N PHE A 26 17.29 5.61 2.15
CA PHE A 26 17.35 4.72 3.32
C PHE A 26 16.39 5.18 4.43
N ILE A 27 15.21 5.69 4.06
CA ILE A 27 14.10 5.78 5.02
C ILE A 27 13.81 4.34 5.46
N SER A 28 14.15 4.03 6.71
CA SER A 28 13.93 2.71 7.31
C SER A 28 12.46 2.31 7.17
N GLY A 29 12.20 1.11 6.64
CA GLY A 29 10.83 0.60 6.46
C GLY A 29 10.19 0.88 5.11
N LEU A 30 10.95 1.26 4.07
CA LEU A 30 10.52 1.25 2.67
C LEU A 30 11.39 0.30 1.83
N ASP A 31 10.77 -0.68 1.16
CA ASP A 31 11.42 -1.56 0.19
C ASP A 31 11.32 -0.91 -1.18
N TYR A 32 12.38 -0.18 -1.53
CA TYR A 32 12.48 0.46 -2.83
C TYR A 32 12.59 -0.55 -3.98
N SER A 33 13.09 -1.76 -3.74
CA SER A 33 13.19 -2.80 -4.77
C SER A 33 11.80 -3.27 -5.18
N GLU A 34 10.97 -3.64 -4.20
CA GLU A 34 9.58 -4.02 -4.43
C GLU A 34 8.75 -2.84 -4.97
N THR A 35 8.96 -1.64 -4.42
CA THR A 35 8.26 -0.43 -4.90
C THR A 35 8.59 -0.12 -6.37
N LEU A 36 9.86 -0.16 -6.76
CA LEU A 36 10.29 0.16 -8.12
C LEU A 36 10.03 -0.98 -9.11
N SER A 37 9.90 -2.23 -8.64
CA SER A 37 9.48 -3.36 -9.49
C SER A 37 7.98 -3.41 -9.75
N THR A 38 7.19 -2.54 -9.09
CA THR A 38 5.75 -2.43 -9.35
C THR A 38 5.50 -1.95 -10.78
N ASP A 39 4.76 -2.77 -11.54
CA ASP A 39 4.39 -2.46 -12.92
C ASP A 39 3.04 -1.72 -12.99
N TYR A 40 2.94 -0.77 -13.93
CA TYR A 40 1.80 0.11 -14.08
C TYR A 40 1.26 0.06 -15.51
N ILE A 41 0.15 -0.65 -15.70
CA ILE A 41 -0.53 -0.77 -17.01
C ILE A 41 -1.65 0.27 -17.06
N ARG A 42 -1.53 1.27 -17.93
CA ARG A 42 -2.51 2.37 -18.04
C ARG A 42 -3.67 2.01 -18.96
N HIS A 43 -4.89 2.31 -18.52
CA HIS A 43 -6.12 2.21 -19.31
C HIS A 43 -6.70 3.60 -19.59
N GLU A 44 -7.87 3.70 -20.23
CA GLU A 44 -8.49 4.99 -20.56
C GLU A 44 -8.87 5.81 -19.30
N LYS A 45 -9.43 5.16 -18.28
CA LYS A 45 -9.92 5.82 -17.05
C LYS A 45 -9.25 5.34 -15.76
N SER A 46 -8.52 4.24 -15.82
CA SER A 46 -7.90 3.56 -14.67
C SER A 46 -6.47 3.14 -14.98
N LYS A 47 -5.84 2.44 -14.05
CA LYS A 47 -4.61 1.69 -14.27
C LYS A 47 -4.61 0.41 -13.44
N THR A 48 -3.97 -0.62 -13.95
CA THR A 48 -3.64 -1.80 -13.18
C THR A 48 -2.29 -1.60 -12.53
N ILE A 49 -2.23 -1.75 -11.20
CA ILE A 49 -0.99 -1.83 -10.43
C ILE A 49 -0.70 -3.31 -10.23
N SER A 50 0.47 -3.77 -10.69
CA SER A 50 0.92 -5.16 -10.56
C SER A 50 2.15 -5.22 -9.66
N THR A 51 1.97 -5.74 -8.44
CA THR A 51 3.03 -5.98 -7.45
C THR A 51 3.52 -7.42 -7.51
N SER A 52 4.48 -7.79 -6.68
CA SER A 52 4.88 -9.19 -6.41
C SER A 52 3.73 -10.05 -5.87
N HIS A 53 2.77 -9.46 -5.14
CA HIS A 53 1.70 -10.17 -4.43
C HIS A 53 0.35 -10.17 -5.13
N PHE A 54 0.02 -9.13 -5.87
CA PHE A 54 -1.29 -9.00 -6.46
C PHE A 54 -1.28 -8.09 -7.69
N LYS A 55 -2.39 -8.09 -8.42
CA LYS A 55 -2.74 -7.06 -9.38
C LYS A 55 -4.08 -6.47 -9.01
N ILE A 56 -4.18 -5.14 -8.99
CA ILE A 56 -5.41 -4.44 -8.65
C ILE A 56 -5.62 -3.26 -9.61
N GLU A 57 -6.86 -3.08 -10.05
CA GLU A 57 -7.25 -1.91 -10.83
C GLU A 57 -7.55 -0.73 -9.90
N THR A 58 -6.97 0.43 -10.21
CA THR A 58 -7.07 1.65 -9.38
C THR A 58 -7.26 2.89 -10.27
N PRO A 59 -7.70 4.03 -9.69
CA PRO A 59 -7.63 5.31 -10.36
C PRO A 59 -6.21 5.66 -10.81
N LYS A 60 -6.08 6.38 -11.93
CA LYS A 60 -4.76 6.72 -12.53
C LYS A 60 -3.80 7.43 -11.56
N SER A 61 -4.32 8.18 -10.61
CA SER A 61 -3.53 8.96 -9.66
C SER A 61 -2.90 8.16 -8.53
N TRP A 62 -3.28 6.90 -8.31
CA TRP A 62 -2.84 6.15 -7.12
C TRP A 62 -1.44 5.57 -7.28
N ILE A 63 -0.49 5.88 -6.41
CA ILE A 63 0.88 5.36 -6.52
C ILE A 63 1.08 4.30 -5.45
N HIS A 64 1.64 3.16 -5.82
CA HIS A 64 1.95 2.10 -4.86
C HIS A 64 3.34 2.32 -4.25
N ILE A 65 3.44 2.11 -2.94
CA ILE A 65 4.69 2.07 -2.19
C ILE A 65 4.69 0.82 -1.32
N PHE A 66 5.75 0.03 -1.42
CA PHE A 66 5.99 -1.09 -0.53
C PHE A 66 6.82 -0.64 0.67
N HIS A 67 6.39 -1.05 1.86
CA HIS A 67 7.05 -0.63 3.10
C HIS A 67 8.08 -1.68 3.51
N CYS A 68 7.64 -2.81 4.02
CA CYS A 68 8.42 -4.03 4.26
C CYS A 68 7.43 -5.04 4.86
N TYR A 69 7.82 -6.32 4.96
CA TYR A 69 7.12 -7.21 5.89
C TYR A 69 7.53 -6.79 7.30
N GLY A 70 6.71 -5.94 7.90
CA GLY A 70 6.91 -5.47 9.26
C GLY A 70 6.61 -6.54 10.31
N GLU A 71 6.58 -6.12 11.57
CA GLU A 71 6.09 -6.95 12.66
C GLU A 71 4.57 -7.18 12.54
N GLU A 72 4.02 -8.08 13.37
CA GLU A 72 2.58 -8.36 13.41
C GLU A 72 1.76 -7.07 13.57
N GLY A 73 0.85 -6.80 12.61
CA GLY A 73 0.01 -5.59 12.61
C GLY A 73 0.63 -4.36 11.93
N GLU A 74 1.76 -4.51 11.22
CA GLU A 74 2.30 -3.46 10.36
C GLU A 74 1.86 -3.62 8.90
N ALA A 75 1.49 -2.49 8.28
CA ALA A 75 1.12 -2.44 6.88
C ALA A 75 2.29 -2.82 5.96
N VAL A 76 2.08 -3.86 5.14
CA VAL A 76 3.03 -4.36 4.15
C VAL A 76 3.29 -3.33 3.04
N GLY A 77 2.29 -2.53 2.70
CA GLY A 77 2.45 -1.46 1.73
C GLY A 77 1.30 -0.44 1.79
N SER A 78 1.35 0.50 0.86
CA SER A 78 0.34 1.55 0.77
C SER A 78 0.10 2.05 -0.65
N PHE A 79 -1.09 2.63 -0.85
CA PHE A 79 -1.41 3.44 -2.01
C PHE A 79 -1.46 4.91 -1.60
N ILE A 80 -0.61 5.73 -2.21
CA ILE A 80 -0.73 7.18 -2.17
C ILE A 80 -1.83 7.60 -3.14
N THR A 81 -2.87 8.24 -2.62
CA THR A 81 -3.98 8.80 -3.39
C THR A 81 -3.90 10.32 -3.40
N LYS A 82 -4.88 10.99 -4.04
CA LYS A 82 -5.00 12.45 -3.96
C LYS A 82 -5.45 12.93 -2.57
N SER A 83 -6.12 12.08 -1.81
CA SER A 83 -6.77 12.43 -0.54
C SER A 83 -6.01 11.91 0.69
N GLY A 84 -4.90 11.19 0.47
CA GLY A 84 -4.05 10.66 1.52
C GLY A 84 -3.57 9.25 1.20
N LEU A 85 -3.28 8.47 2.23
CA LEU A 85 -2.63 7.17 2.13
C LEU A 85 -3.58 6.04 2.56
N ILE A 86 -3.70 5.02 1.71
CA ILE A 86 -4.42 3.78 2.01
C ILE A 86 -3.37 2.72 2.34
N ARG A 87 -3.31 2.27 3.59
CA ARG A 87 -2.41 1.19 3.99
C ARG A 87 -3.05 -0.15 3.69
N TYR A 88 -2.25 -1.18 3.48
CA TYR A 88 -2.75 -2.53 3.34
C TYR A 88 -1.86 -3.57 4.02
N GLU A 89 -2.46 -4.71 4.36
CA GLU A 89 -1.81 -5.89 4.93
C GLU A 89 -2.29 -7.15 4.23
N TYR A 90 -1.39 -7.86 3.54
CA TYR A 90 -1.64 -9.18 2.97
C TYR A 90 -0.78 -10.22 3.69
N GLY A 91 -1.33 -10.85 4.72
CA GLY A 91 -0.58 -11.72 5.63
C GLY A 91 -1.44 -12.40 6.69
N MET A 92 -0.88 -13.38 7.40
CA MET A 92 -1.60 -14.22 8.37
C MET A 92 -2.30 -13.42 9.48
N PHE A 93 -1.72 -12.28 9.86
CA PHE A 93 -2.21 -11.42 10.94
C PHE A 93 -2.96 -10.18 10.45
N SER A 94 -3.38 -10.18 9.18
CA SER A 94 -4.18 -9.10 8.59
C SER A 94 -5.41 -8.83 9.47
N ASN A 95 -5.52 -7.61 9.99
CA ASN A 95 -6.54 -7.29 10.99
C ASN A 95 -7.95 -7.54 10.41
N PRO A 96 -8.76 -8.43 11.01
CA PRO A 96 -10.06 -8.78 10.48
C PRO A 96 -11.18 -7.81 10.95
N PHE A 97 -10.83 -6.78 11.72
CA PHE A 97 -11.74 -5.80 12.34
C PHE A 97 -12.76 -6.47 13.28
N GLU A 98 -12.36 -7.59 13.89
CA GLU A 98 -13.27 -8.48 14.61
C GLU A 98 -13.19 -8.43 16.13
N VAL A 99 -12.05 -8.03 16.70
CA VAL A 99 -11.75 -8.16 18.14
C VAL A 99 -10.89 -6.97 18.58
N ASP A 100 -11.37 -6.17 19.55
CA ASP A 100 -10.68 -5.16 20.39
C ASP A 100 -9.52 -4.31 19.80
N SER A 101 -9.27 -4.37 18.51
CA SER A 101 -8.37 -3.48 17.81
C SER A 101 -9.10 -2.17 17.67
N ILE A 102 -8.52 -1.10 18.22
CA ILE A 102 -8.62 0.37 18.03
C ILE A 102 -9.75 0.97 17.13
N PHE A 103 -10.35 0.22 16.22
CA PHE A 103 -11.40 0.59 15.27
C PHE A 103 -12.51 -0.49 15.16
N VAL A 104 -13.55 -0.47 16.00
CA VAL A 104 -14.76 -1.31 15.80
C VAL A 104 -16.04 -0.53 16.15
N PHE A 105 -16.89 -0.19 15.17
CA PHE A 105 -18.26 0.28 15.45
C PHE A 105 -19.40 -0.22 14.53
N SER A 106 -19.13 -0.89 13.40
CA SER A 106 -20.15 -1.73 12.72
C SER A 106 -19.49 -2.65 11.71
N ARG A 107 -19.98 -3.90 11.59
CA ARG A 107 -19.63 -4.80 10.49
C ARG A 107 -20.75 -4.75 9.46
N ASP A 108 -20.55 -4.01 8.40
CA ASP A 108 -21.30 -4.24 7.17
C ASP A 108 -20.50 -5.22 6.30
N SER A 109 -21.17 -5.95 5.42
CA SER A 109 -20.48 -6.81 4.46
C SER A 109 -21.06 -6.64 3.07
N ILE A 110 -20.17 -6.54 2.10
CA ILE A 110 -20.50 -6.44 0.68
C ILE A 110 -19.85 -7.58 -0.09
N THR A 111 -20.51 -8.04 -1.15
CA THR A 111 -19.91 -8.97 -2.09
C THR A 111 -19.28 -8.17 -3.24
N ALA A 112 -17.95 -8.23 -3.36
CA ALA A 112 -17.19 -7.67 -4.46
C ALA A 112 -16.80 -8.80 -5.41
N ASN A 113 -17.65 -9.03 -6.43
CA ASN A 113 -17.55 -10.18 -7.34
C ASN A 113 -17.53 -11.51 -6.57
N ARG A 114 -16.38 -12.20 -6.53
CA ARG A 114 -16.23 -13.48 -5.81
C ARG A 114 -15.98 -13.28 -4.31
N PHE A 115 -15.46 -12.14 -3.89
CA PHE A 115 -15.04 -11.94 -2.51
C PHE A 115 -16.18 -11.45 -1.63
N LYS A 116 -16.34 -12.07 -0.46
CA LYS A 116 -17.09 -11.46 0.65
C LYS A 116 -16.16 -10.51 1.41
N VAL A 117 -16.53 -9.24 1.49
CA VAL A 117 -15.71 -8.18 2.07
C VAL A 117 -16.40 -7.63 3.30
N TYR A 118 -15.66 -7.48 4.39
CA TYR A 118 -16.13 -6.87 5.62
C TYR A 118 -15.65 -5.43 5.73
N LEU A 119 -16.53 -4.54 6.14
CA LEU A 119 -16.25 -3.13 6.32
C LEU A 119 -16.23 -2.82 7.81
N GLY A 120 -15.15 -2.19 8.27
CA GLY A 120 -15.03 -1.65 9.62
C GLY A 120 -15.04 -0.11 9.58
N PHE A 121 -15.66 0.51 10.57
CA PHE A 121 -15.69 1.96 10.73
C PHE A 121 -15.39 2.31 12.19
N ASN A 122 -14.66 3.39 12.43
CA ASN A 122 -14.41 3.92 13.76
C ASN A 122 -15.18 5.25 14.03
N ASN A 123 -15.02 5.82 15.22
CA ASN A 123 -15.63 7.11 15.57
C ASN A 123 -14.97 8.32 14.89
N ASP A 124 -13.75 8.15 14.37
CA ASP A 124 -13.00 9.16 13.62
C ASP A 124 -13.25 9.08 12.11
N ASN A 125 -14.29 8.35 11.69
CA ASN A 125 -14.67 8.14 10.29
C ASN A 125 -13.56 7.54 9.39
N GLU A 126 -12.65 6.79 10.00
CA GLU A 126 -11.71 5.92 9.31
C GLU A 126 -12.41 4.63 8.89
N THR A 127 -11.99 4.10 7.73
CA THR A 127 -12.60 2.92 7.14
C THR A 127 -11.57 1.81 6.99
N GLY A 128 -11.91 0.63 7.50
CA GLY A 128 -11.23 -0.63 7.26
C GLY A 128 -11.97 -1.48 6.22
N ILE A 129 -11.24 -2.16 5.35
CA ILE A 129 -11.79 -3.16 4.43
C ILE A 129 -11.03 -4.46 4.64
N HIS A 130 -11.71 -5.52 5.07
CA HIS A 130 -11.11 -6.84 5.27
C HIS A 130 -11.70 -7.87 4.30
N ILE A 131 -10.81 -8.60 3.67
CA ILE A 131 -11.11 -9.77 2.85
C ILE A 131 -10.51 -10.96 3.60
N PRO A 132 -11.32 -11.86 4.20
CA PRO A 132 -10.78 -13.07 4.79
C PRO A 132 -10.12 -13.92 3.71
N ARG A 133 -9.37 -14.94 4.12
CA ARG A 133 -8.82 -15.91 3.18
C ARG A 133 -9.94 -16.68 2.48
N GLN A 134 -10.04 -16.53 1.15
CA GLN A 134 -11.05 -17.19 0.30
C GLN A 134 -10.50 -17.34 -1.12
N HIS A 135 -11.07 -18.28 -1.88
CA HIS A 135 -10.70 -18.55 -3.27
C HIS A 135 -9.19 -18.76 -3.45
N GLU A 136 -8.55 -17.98 -4.32
CA GLU A 136 -7.14 -18.08 -4.66
C GLU A 136 -6.19 -17.39 -3.66
N MET A 137 -6.72 -16.76 -2.60
CA MET A 137 -5.90 -16.08 -1.59
C MET A 137 -5.15 -17.07 -0.71
N GLU A 138 -3.86 -16.80 -0.50
CA GLU A 138 -3.05 -17.54 0.47
C GLU A 138 -3.23 -17.01 1.89
N TRP A 139 -3.42 -15.70 2.02
CA TRP A 139 -3.56 -14.99 3.28
C TRP A 139 -4.77 -14.04 3.25
N PRO A 140 -5.32 -13.61 4.39
CA PRO A 140 -6.30 -12.52 4.40
C PRO A 140 -5.67 -11.19 3.93
N PHE A 141 -6.52 -10.28 3.45
CA PHE A 141 -6.11 -8.98 2.91
C PHE A 141 -6.94 -7.85 3.52
N SER A 142 -6.28 -6.90 4.18
CA SER A 142 -6.93 -5.76 4.80
C SER A 142 -6.40 -4.45 4.24
N PHE A 143 -7.27 -3.44 4.18
CA PHE A 143 -6.93 -2.06 3.86
C PHE A 143 -7.39 -1.15 4.98
N PHE A 144 -6.62 -0.09 5.23
CA PHE A 144 -6.87 0.90 6.25
C PHE A 144 -6.82 2.29 5.61
N MET A 145 -7.94 3.00 5.69
CA MET A 145 -8.11 4.35 5.16
C MET A 145 -8.31 5.32 6.31
N SER A 146 -7.44 6.34 6.41
CA SER A 146 -7.68 7.49 7.29
C SER A 146 -8.96 8.22 6.89
N GLU A 147 -9.47 9.09 7.76
CA GLU A 147 -10.69 9.90 7.51
C GLU A 147 -10.67 10.56 6.12
N SER A 148 -9.56 11.22 5.77
CA SER A 148 -9.38 11.90 4.49
C SER A 148 -9.40 10.96 3.28
N CYS A 149 -9.19 9.66 3.48
CA CYS A 149 -9.14 8.65 2.44
C CYS A 149 -10.43 7.83 2.30
N THR A 150 -11.38 7.98 3.21
CA THR A 150 -12.64 7.20 3.22
C THR A 150 -13.43 7.34 1.91
N ASP A 151 -13.32 8.47 1.21
CA ASP A 151 -13.95 8.68 -0.10
C ASP A 151 -13.44 7.73 -1.20
N ASN A 152 -12.25 7.15 -1.03
CA ASN A 152 -11.68 6.17 -1.96
C ASN A 152 -12.32 4.76 -1.81
N LYS A 153 -13.18 4.55 -0.81
CA LYS A 153 -13.80 3.24 -0.53
C LYS A 153 -14.45 2.62 -1.76
N ALA A 154 -15.22 3.40 -2.52
CA ALA A 154 -15.92 2.88 -3.70
C ALA A 154 -14.94 2.42 -4.80
N ASP A 155 -13.90 3.21 -5.05
CA ASP A 155 -12.85 2.87 -6.02
C ASP A 155 -12.08 1.62 -5.59
N LEU A 156 -11.81 1.48 -4.29
CA LEU A 156 -11.11 0.32 -3.74
C LEU A 156 -11.95 -0.96 -3.83
N ILE A 157 -13.24 -0.90 -3.46
CA ILE A 157 -14.16 -2.04 -3.61
C ILE A 157 -14.26 -2.47 -5.08
N LYS A 158 -14.35 -1.52 -6.01
CA LYS A 158 -14.32 -1.81 -7.45
C LYS A 158 -13.00 -2.45 -7.88
N GLY A 159 -11.88 -2.00 -7.34
CA GLY A 159 -10.58 -2.64 -7.57
C GLY A 159 -10.54 -4.08 -7.08
N ILE A 160 -11.15 -4.35 -5.92
CA ILE A 160 -11.23 -5.69 -5.31
C ILE A 160 -12.09 -6.66 -6.15
N GLU A 161 -13.11 -6.19 -6.88
CA GLU A 161 -13.91 -7.05 -7.77
C GLU A 161 -13.04 -7.82 -8.79
N TYR A 162 -11.92 -7.22 -9.20
CA TYR A 162 -11.01 -7.74 -10.23
C TYR A 162 -9.58 -7.96 -9.72
N VAL A 163 -9.35 -7.94 -8.40
CA VAL A 163 -8.01 -8.20 -7.86
C VAL A 163 -7.58 -9.63 -8.23
N GLU A 164 -6.33 -9.79 -8.64
CA GLU A 164 -5.69 -11.09 -8.86
C GLU A 164 -4.61 -11.29 -7.80
N PHE A 165 -4.68 -12.35 -7.00
CA PHE A 165 -3.60 -12.69 -6.07
C PHE A 165 -2.56 -13.59 -6.74
N LYS A 166 -1.28 -13.27 -6.52
CA LYS A 166 -0.14 -14.06 -6.94
C LYS A 166 0.25 -14.98 -5.79
N LYS A 167 0.68 -16.20 -6.13
CA LYS A 167 1.16 -17.18 -5.15
C LYS A 167 2.52 -16.76 -4.58
N PHE A 168 2.74 -16.93 -3.28
CA PHE A 168 4.08 -16.81 -2.70
C PHE A 168 4.89 -18.06 -3.05
N TYR A 169 5.63 -18.02 -4.16
CA TYR A 169 6.67 -19.03 -4.43
C TYR A 169 8.05 -18.45 -4.13
N ASN A 170 8.79 -19.13 -3.24
CA ASN A 170 10.19 -18.95 -2.83
C ASN A 170 10.53 -17.82 -1.83
N ILE A 171 9.96 -17.86 -0.62
CA ILE A 171 10.73 -17.46 0.56
C ILE A 171 11.40 -18.74 1.09
N THR A 172 12.63 -19.02 0.65
CA THR A 172 13.52 -19.87 1.42
C THR A 172 13.88 -19.07 2.67
N TRP A 173 13.28 -19.44 3.80
CA TRP A 173 13.81 -19.04 5.09
C TRP A 173 15.21 -19.65 5.18
N GLU A 174 16.25 -18.86 4.95
CA GLU A 174 17.58 -19.23 5.38
C GLU A 174 17.54 -19.28 6.90
N THR A 175 17.33 -20.47 7.44
CA THR A 175 17.56 -20.77 8.85
C THR A 175 19.07 -20.71 9.07
N GLU A 176 19.54 -19.72 9.83
CA GLU A 176 20.85 -19.76 10.50
C GLU A 176 20.93 -20.92 11.50
#